data_AF-A0A929IFS8-F1
#
_entry.id   AF-A0A929IFS8-F1
#
_cell.length_a   1.000
_cell.length_b   1.000
_cell.length_c   1.000
_cell.angle_alpha   90.00
_cell.angle_beta   90.00
_cell.angle_gamma   90.00
#
_symmetry.space_group_name_H-M   'P 1'
#
loop_
_entity.id
_entity.type
_entity.pdbx_description
1 polymer ?
#
loop_
_entity_poly.entity_id
_entity_poly.type
_entity_poly.pdbx_seq_one_letter_code
_entity_poly.pdbx_strand_id
1 'polypeptide(L)'
;MRVEFVFVPKEGEEPDHGMAFEMPGVPQAGDHVTIARPGQAGTASFVVRRVHWTLAYPDAPAARCGAQPVAGTTNSVKVECEFVPGPYSAEEHKPAVPVR
;
A
#
# COMPACT_ATOMS: atom_id res chain seq x y z
N MET A 1 1.03 12.45 -4.45
CA MET A 1 1.83 11.33 -5.01
C MET A 1 0.93 10.13 -5.01
N ARG A 2 0.80 9.47 -6.17
CA ARG A 2 -0.05 8.29 -6.31
C ARG A 2 0.61 7.07 -5.65
N VAL A 3 -0.11 6.48 -4.71
CA VAL A 3 0.30 5.28 -3.98
C VAL A 3 -0.76 4.20 -4.15
N GLU A 4 -0.35 2.98 -4.46
CA GLU A 4 -1.23 1.81 -4.55
C GLU A 4 -1.10 0.97 -3.29
N PHE A 5 -2.17 0.86 -2.50
CA PHE A 5 -2.24 -0.07 -1.38
C PHE A 5 -2.63 -1.44 -1.88
N VAL A 6 -1.84 -2.45 -1.53
CA VAL A 6 -2.03 -3.86 -1.89
C VAL A 6 -2.36 -4.62 -0.62
N PHE A 7 -3.57 -5.17 -0.53
CA PHE A 7 -4.04 -5.86 0.67
C PHE A 7 -3.81 -7.36 0.53
N VAL A 8 -2.97 -7.92 1.38
CA VAL A 8 -2.64 -9.35 1.35
C VAL A 8 -3.62 -10.11 2.26
N PRO A 9 -4.37 -11.10 1.76
CA PRO A 9 -5.18 -11.97 2.62
C PRO A 9 -4.27 -12.82 3.53
N LYS A 10 -4.79 -13.24 4.70
CA LYS A 10 -3.99 -13.96 5.71
C LYS A 10 -3.50 -15.35 5.25
N GLU A 11 -4.00 -15.89 4.13
CA GLU A 11 -3.67 -17.23 3.65
C GLU A 11 -3.53 -17.29 2.11
N GLY A 12 -2.32 -17.07 1.60
CA GLY A 12 -1.85 -17.67 0.34
C GLY A 12 -2.52 -17.30 -0.99
N GLU A 13 -3.55 -16.46 -1.04
CA GLU A 13 -4.15 -15.98 -2.29
C GLU A 13 -3.37 -14.81 -2.89
N GLU A 14 -3.36 -14.72 -4.23
CA GLU A 14 -2.81 -13.57 -4.94
C GLU A 14 -3.53 -12.29 -4.47
N PRO A 15 -2.81 -11.17 -4.27
CA PRO A 15 -3.41 -9.94 -3.79
C PRO A 15 -4.32 -9.33 -4.87
N ASP A 16 -5.59 -9.73 -4.87
CA ASP A 16 -6.54 -9.38 -5.92
C ASP A 16 -7.15 -7.97 -5.79
N HIS A 17 -6.82 -7.24 -4.72
CA HIS A 17 -7.42 -5.93 -4.46
C HIS A 17 -6.37 -4.88 -4.12
N GLY A 18 -6.04 -4.06 -5.13
CA GLY A 18 -5.28 -2.83 -4.99
C GLY A 18 -6.20 -1.60 -4.91
N MET A 19 -5.85 -0.61 -4.08
CA MET A 19 -6.51 0.70 -4.07
C MET A 19 -5.51 1.82 -4.23
N ALA A 20 -5.76 2.73 -5.18
CA ALA A 20 -4.88 3.88 -5.40
C ALA A 20 -5.40 5.13 -4.68
N PHE A 21 -4.50 5.87 -4.04
CA PHE A 21 -4.78 7.14 -3.38
C PHE A 21 -3.72 8.19 -3.75
N GLU A 22 -4.14 9.46 -3.80
CA GLU A 22 -3.21 10.58 -3.78
C GLU A 22 -2.84 10.90 -2.33
N MET A 23 -1.55 10.80 -2.02
CA MET A 23 -1.03 11.01 -0.67
C MET A 23 -0.01 12.14 -0.62
N PRO A 24 0.09 12.85 0.52
CA PRO A 24 1.13 13.86 0.75
C PRO A 24 2.52 13.25 0.98
N GLY A 25 2.60 11.94 1.25
CA GLY A 25 3.83 11.21 1.50
C GLY A 25 3.63 9.70 1.38
N VAL A 26 4.72 8.95 1.51
CA VAL A 26 4.71 7.48 1.45
C VAL A 26 4.52 6.95 2.88
N PRO A 27 3.53 6.09 3.13
CA PRO A 27 3.41 5.39 4.41
C PRO A 27 4.65 4.56 4.73
N GLN A 28 4.93 4.35 6.01
CA GLN A 28 6.05 3.54 6.49
C GLN A 28 5.56 2.23 7.10
N ALA A 29 6.43 1.23 7.16
CA ALA A 29 6.14 -0.02 7.86
C ALA A 29 5.79 0.25 9.33
N GLY A 30 4.65 -0.30 9.78
CA GLY A 30 4.08 -0.08 11.11
C GLY A 30 3.03 1.03 11.17
N ASP A 31 2.90 1.87 10.14
CA ASP A 31 1.83 2.86 10.07
C ASP A 31 0.46 2.15 10.02
N HIS A 32 -0.50 2.72 10.71
CA HIS A 32 -1.89 2.29 10.64
C HIS A 32 -2.63 3.15 9.62
N VAL A 33 -3.34 2.49 8.71
CA VAL A 33 -4.18 3.15 7.71
C VAL A 33 -5.60 2.64 7.84
N THR A 34 -6.55 3.57 7.85
CA THR A 34 -7.97 3.30 7.96
C THR A 34 -8.68 3.87 6.74
N ILE A 35 -9.46 3.04 6.06
CA ILE A 35 -10.18 3.39 4.84
C ILE A 35 -11.67 3.36 5.14
N ALA A 36 -12.35 4.48 4.88
CA ALA A 36 -13.79 4.59 4.89
C ALA A 36 -14.31 4.63 3.44
N ARG A 37 -15.41 3.92 3.16
CA ARG A 37 -16.06 3.93 1.84
C ARG A 37 -17.43 4.60 1.91
N PRO A 38 -17.81 5.40 0.90
CA PRO A 38 -19.17 5.94 0.82
C PRO A 38 -20.21 4.81 0.86
N GLY A 39 -21.19 4.92 1.75
CA GLY A 39 -22.27 3.92 1.88
C GLY A 39 -21.92 2.66 2.69
N GLN A 40 -20.68 2.52 3.17
CA GLN A 40 -20.29 1.41 4.05
C GLN A 40 -20.41 1.82 5.52
N ALA A 41 -21.04 0.97 6.34
CA ALA A 41 -21.04 1.14 7.79
C ALA A 41 -19.72 0.64 8.38
N GLY A 42 -18.94 1.55 8.95
CA GLY A 42 -17.64 1.25 9.57
C GLY A 42 -16.45 1.53 8.67
N THR A 43 -15.28 1.01 9.06
CA THR A 43 -14.02 1.23 8.36
C THR A 43 -13.25 -0.07 8.18
N ALA A 44 -12.33 -0.10 7.22
CA ALA A 44 -11.34 -1.15 7.09
C ALA A 44 -9.98 -0.61 7.56
N SER A 45 -9.39 -1.26 8.56
CA SER A 45 -8.11 -0.86 9.13
C SER A 45 -7.02 -1.86 8.76
N PHE A 46 -5.84 -1.33 8.44
CA PHE A 46 -4.69 -2.11 8.05
C PHE A 46 -3.43 -1.56 8.68
N VAL A 47 -2.42 -2.42 8.81
CA VAL A 47 -1.06 -2.02 9.14
C VAL A 47 -0.18 -2.19 7.92
N VAL A 48 0.63 -1.17 7.64
CA VAL A 48 1.60 -1.22 6.55
C VAL A 48 2.70 -2.19 6.92
N ARG A 49 2.96 -3.17 6.04
CA ARG A 49 4.03 -4.17 6.19
C ARG A 49 5.28 -3.76 5.44
N ARG A 50 5.13 -3.42 4.15
CA ARG A 50 6.26 -3.10 3.27
C ARG A 50 5.86 -2.04 2.25
N VAL A 51 6.88 -1.34 1.74
CA VAL A 51 6.74 -0.40 0.62
C VAL A 51 7.64 -0.88 -0.51
N HIS A 52 7.04 -1.13 -1.66
CA HIS A 52 7.71 -1.55 -2.87
C HIS A 52 7.82 -0.38 -3.83
N TRP A 53 9.04 -0.07 -4.25
CA TRP A 53 9.34 1.02 -5.18
C TRP A 53 9.74 0.43 -6.53
N THR A 54 9.05 0.84 -7.58
CA THR A 54 9.46 0.55 -8.96
C THR A 54 10.03 1.82 -9.56
N LEU A 55 11.30 1.78 -9.94
CA LEU A 55 12.01 2.91 -10.54
C LEU A 55 12.44 2.54 -11.96
N ALA A 56 12.35 3.50 -12.88
CA ALA A 56 12.98 3.41 -14.19
C ALA A 56 14.22 4.30 -14.20
N TYR A 57 15.34 3.73 -14.60
CA TYR A 57 16.54 4.48 -14.91
C TYR A 57 16.70 4.55 -16.43
N PRO A 58 16.99 5.72 -17.02
CA PRO A 58 17.10 5.84 -18.46
C PRO A 58 18.32 5.09 -18.99
N ASP A 59 18.15 4.40 -20.12
CA ASP A 59 19.26 3.81 -20.89
C ASP A 59 20.04 4.92 -21.61
N ALA A 60 20.85 5.67 -20.86
CA ALA A 60 21.83 6.59 -21.42
C ALA A 60 23.21 5.92 -21.44
N PRO A 61 24.04 6.13 -22.47
CA PRO A 61 25.43 5.68 -22.43
C PRO A 61 26.10 6.29 -21.20
N ALA A 62 26.82 5.46 -20.44
CA ALA A 62 27.45 5.80 -19.16
C ALA A 62 28.01 7.22 -19.19
N ALA A 63 27.52 8.07 -18.28
CA ALA A 63 27.93 9.46 -18.15
C ALA A 63 29.45 9.56 -18.24
N ARG A 64 29.94 10.23 -19.29
CA ARG A 64 31.36 10.53 -19.43
C ARG A 64 31.82 11.31 -18.21
N CYS A 65 33.05 11.08 -17.77
CA CYS A 65 33.68 11.81 -16.67
C CYS A 65 33.46 13.33 -16.86
N GLY A 66 32.71 13.97 -15.96
CA GLY A 66 32.37 15.40 -16.01
C GLY A 66 30.93 15.77 -16.42
N ALA A 67 30.09 14.81 -16.82
CA ALA A 67 28.66 15.08 -17.05
C ALA A 67 27.84 15.01 -15.75
N GLN A 68 26.81 15.86 -15.62
CA GLN A 68 25.86 15.76 -14.51
C GLN A 68 25.18 14.38 -14.51
N PRO A 69 24.94 13.77 -13.33
CA PRO A 69 24.23 12.51 -13.23
C PRO A 69 22.82 12.65 -13.81
N VAL A 70 22.40 11.66 -14.59
CA VAL A 70 21.04 11.61 -15.16
C VAL A 70 20.10 11.08 -14.08
N ALA A 71 19.01 11.80 -13.81
CA ALA A 71 18.00 11.36 -12.85
C ALA A 71 17.10 10.28 -13.46
N GLY A 72 16.81 9.23 -12.69
CA GLY A 72 15.75 8.27 -13.00
C GLY A 72 14.36 8.78 -12.59
N THR A 73 13.33 7.98 -12.85
CA THR A 73 11.94 8.28 -12.51
C THR A 73 11.32 7.20 -11.64
N THR A 74 10.44 7.59 -10.72
CA THR A 74 9.59 6.64 -10.00
C THR A 74 8.41 6.26 -10.88
N ASN A 75 8.26 4.97 -11.18
CA ASN A 75 7.14 4.45 -11.95
C ASN A 75 5.94 4.16 -11.06
N SER A 76 6.16 3.51 -9.91
CA SER A 76 5.11 3.17 -8.97
C SER A 76 5.61 3.00 -7.54
N VAL A 77 4.71 3.25 -6.60
CA VAL A 77 4.88 2.97 -5.17
C VAL A 77 3.71 2.09 -4.75
N LYS A 78 4.02 0.86 -4.34
CA LYS A 78 3.03 -0.09 -3.81
C LYS A 78 3.24 -0.30 -2.32
N VAL A 79 2.18 -0.20 -1.55
CA VAL A 79 2.20 -0.34 -0.09
C VAL A 79 1.47 -1.61 0.27
N GLU A 80 2.23 -2.61 0.71
CA GLU A 80 1.71 -3.89 1.15
C GLU A 80 1.15 -3.75 2.56
N CYS A 81 -0.12 -4.12 2.73
CA CYS A 81 -0.88 -3.94 3.95
C CYS A 81 -1.49 -5.26 4.43
N GLU A 82 -1.51 -5.44 5.74
CA GLU A 82 -2.22 -6.53 6.40
C GLU A 82 -3.44 -6.01 7.15
N PHE A 83 -4.55 -6.73 7.04
CA PHE A 83 -5.79 -6.38 7.73
C PHE A 83 -5.65 -6.50 9.26
N VAL A 84 -6.07 -5.45 9.97
CA VAL A 84 -6.11 -5.40 11.43
C VAL A 84 -7.57 -5.25 11.87
N PRO A 85 -8.14 -6.26 12.56
CA PRO A 85 -9.48 -6.12 13.15
C PRO A 85 -9.43 -5.08 14.27
N GLY A 86 -10.42 -4.20 14.32
CA GLY A 86 -10.54 -3.15 15.32
C GLY A 86 -11.99 -2.91 15.75
N PRO A 87 -12.20 -2.12 16.82
CA PRO A 87 -13.53 -1.87 17.38
C PRO A 87 -14.49 -1.16 16.41
N TYR A 88 -13.96 -0.50 15.38
CA TYR A 88 -14.71 0.21 14.35
C TYR A 88 -14.67 -0.48 12.97
N SER A 89 -14.22 -1.74 12.92
CA SER A 89 -14.24 -2.54 11.71
C SER A 89 -15.69 -2.76 11.25
N ALA A 90 -15.92 -2.66 9.94
CA ALA A 90 -17.21 -3.04 9.36
C ALA A 90 -17.55 -4.50 9.72
N GLU A 91 -18.84 -4.83 9.84
CA GLU A 91 -19.31 -6.16 10.28
C GLU A 91 -18.75 -7.31 9.44
N GLU A 92 -18.63 -7.11 8.12
CA GLU A 92 -18.00 -8.03 7.15
C GLU A 92 -16.51 -8.35 7.44
N HIS A 93 -15.88 -7.55 8.30
CA HIS A 93 -14.48 -7.66 8.68
C HIS A 93 -14.28 -7.97 10.17
N LYS A 94 -15.37 -8.13 10.94
CA LYS A 94 -15.28 -8.66 12.30
C LYS A 94 -15.11 -10.17 12.19
N PRO A 95 -14.11 -10.77 12.88
CA PRO A 95 -14.06 -12.23 12.95
C PRO A 95 -15.37 -12.73 13.53
N ALA A 96 -15.97 -13.75 12.91
CA ALA A 96 -17.10 -14.46 13.49
C ALA A 96 -16.65 -14.92 14.89
N VAL A 97 -17.21 -14.31 15.93
CA VAL A 97 -16.92 -14.69 17.31
C VAL A 97 -17.34 -16.16 17.45
N PRO A 98 -16.44 -17.11 17.74
CA PRO A 98 -16.86 -18.45 18.07
C PRO A 98 -17.65 -18.35 19.36
N VAL A 99 -18.96 -18.64 19.27
CA VAL A 99 -19.80 -18.81 20.45
C VAL A 99 -19.22 -19.99 21.23
N ARG A 100 -18.69 -19.73 22.42
CA ARG A 100 -18.34 -20.75 23.40
C ARG A 100 -19.55 -21.06 24.27
#